data_AF-A0A380KMT1-F1
#
_entry.id   AF-A0A380KMT1-F1
#
_cell.length_a   1.000
_cell.length_b   1.000
_cell.length_c   1.000
_cell.angle_alpha   90.00
_cell.angle_beta   90.00
_cell.angle_gamma   90.00
#
_symmetry.space_group_name_H-M   'P 1'
#
loop_
_entity.id
_entity.type
_entity.pdbx_description
1 polymer ?
#
loop_
_entity_poly.entity_id
_entity_poly.type
_entity_poly.pdbx_seq_one_letter_code
_entity_poly.pdbx_strand_id
1 'polypeptide(L)'
;MSSIYVKNLINTVIEKSVNKSWNTAVLEWEIDDVIEDENHESSCICGKENIRYLFTIKNINNQNTLFPIGSSCIKKFEREDLNELTLVNEKLFKLFHAVKANAFITLDSKYFSRKLLKYMFDQGAFPPNQYNKYNGDKDYEFMLKMFNMRGEPSENQLKKIRAIILNSIKPYLIQLLNDKVAKKSF
;
A
#
# COMPACT_ATOMS: atom_id res chain seq x y z
N MET A 1 9.25 -20.08 23.83
CA MET A 1 9.28 -18.73 24.45
C MET A 1 8.88 -17.72 23.41
N SER A 2 7.85 -16.89 23.67
CA SER A 2 7.49 -15.81 22.75
C SER A 2 8.62 -14.77 22.70
N SER A 3 8.99 -14.31 21.50
CA SER A 3 10.05 -13.31 21.31
C SER A 3 9.73 -12.02 22.07
N ILE A 4 10.75 -11.33 22.59
CA ILE A 4 10.57 -10.04 23.29
C ILE A 4 9.80 -9.03 22.44
N TYR A 5 10.02 -9.03 21.12
CA TYR A 5 9.29 -8.17 20.19
C TYR A 5 7.79 -8.48 20.15
N VAL A 6 7.40 -9.75 20.22
CA VAL A 6 5.98 -10.14 20.24
C VAL A 6 5.35 -9.70 21.56
N LYS A 7 6.05 -9.87 22.69
CA LYS A 7 5.57 -9.41 24.00
C LYS A 7 5.38 -7.89 24.03
N ASN A 8 6.36 -7.14 23.52
CA ASN A 8 6.27 -5.68 23.43
C ASN A 8 5.10 -5.24 22.54
N LEU A 9 4.93 -5.86 21.37
CA LEU A 9 3.80 -5.57 20.49
C LEU A 9 2.45 -5.79 21.20
N ILE A 10 2.26 -6.95 21.83
CA ILE A 10 1.02 -7.30 22.51
C ILE A 10 0.72 -6.28 23.62
N ASN A 11 1.71 -5.97 24.45
CA ASN A 11 1.56 -5.01 25.55
C ASN A 11 1.15 -3.63 25.04
N THR A 12 1.87 -3.09 24.04
CA THR A 12 1.60 -1.76 23.48
C THR A 12 0.20 -1.69 22.86
N VAL A 13 -0.23 -2.72 22.13
CA VAL A 13 -1.57 -2.78 21.53
C VAL A 13 -2.64 -2.81 22.61
N ILE A 14 -2.52 -3.69 23.62
CA ILE A 14 -3.49 -3.81 24.72
C ILE A 14 -3.60 -2.53 25.55
N GLU A 15 -2.46 -1.87 25.80
CA GLU A 15 -2.42 -0.61 26.54
C GLU A 15 -3.24 0.48 25.83
N LYS A 16 -3.07 0.59 24.50
CA LYS A 16 -3.73 1.61 23.67
C LYS A 16 -5.12 1.21 23.16
N SER A 17 -5.54 -0.03 23.34
CA SER A 17 -6.88 -0.52 22.94
C SER A 17 -7.93 -0.28 24.03
N VAL A 18 -9.21 -0.28 23.64
CA VAL A 18 -10.33 -0.32 24.58
C VAL A 18 -10.39 -1.70 25.22
N ASN A 19 -10.40 -2.76 24.41
CA ASN A 19 -10.32 -4.14 24.86
C ASN A 19 -8.95 -4.49 25.45
N LYS A 20 -8.95 -5.37 26.48
CA LYS A 20 -7.74 -5.79 27.21
C LYS A 20 -7.28 -7.22 26.93
N SER A 21 -7.92 -7.91 26.00
CA SER A 21 -7.50 -9.20 25.46
C SER A 21 -6.97 -9.02 24.04
N TRP A 22 -5.88 -9.71 23.69
CA TRP A 22 -5.26 -9.60 22.36
C TRP A 22 -6.26 -9.84 21.23
N ASN A 23 -7.01 -10.95 21.29
CA ASN A 23 -7.91 -11.38 20.20
C ASN A 23 -9.02 -10.37 19.90
N THR A 24 -9.45 -9.58 20.89
CA THR A 24 -10.48 -8.53 20.69
C THR A 24 -9.86 -7.16 20.46
N ALA A 25 -8.72 -6.86 21.07
CA ALA A 25 -7.99 -5.61 20.90
C ALA A 25 -7.55 -5.38 19.45
N VAL A 26 -7.06 -6.42 18.75
CA VAL A 26 -6.58 -6.29 17.35
C VAL A 26 -7.68 -5.95 16.34
N LEU A 27 -8.95 -6.20 16.69
CA LEU A 27 -10.09 -5.90 15.83
C LEU A 27 -10.43 -4.40 15.81
N GLU A 28 -9.85 -3.62 16.70
CA GLU A 28 -10.15 -2.18 16.85
C GLU A 28 -9.31 -1.29 15.93
N TRP A 29 -8.34 -1.83 15.20
CA TRP A 29 -7.30 -1.06 14.52
C TRP A 29 -7.46 -1.04 13.00
N GLU A 30 -7.34 0.13 12.38
CA GLU A 30 -7.31 0.30 10.93
C GLU A 30 -6.00 0.95 10.49
N ILE A 31 -5.56 0.68 9.25
CA ILE A 31 -4.43 1.42 8.66
C ILE A 31 -4.90 2.84 8.33
N ASP A 32 -4.24 3.82 8.94
CA ASP A 32 -4.53 5.24 8.79
C ASP A 32 -3.55 5.89 7.79
N ASP A 33 -2.26 5.56 7.91
CA ASP A 33 -1.25 6.02 6.96
C ASP A 33 -0.06 5.06 6.83
N VAL A 34 0.78 5.31 5.83
CA VAL A 34 2.09 4.69 5.65
C VAL A 34 3.09 5.69 5.08
N ILE A 35 4.29 5.70 5.65
CA ILE A 35 5.45 6.34 5.04
C ILE A 35 6.55 5.30 4.83
N GLU A 36 7.48 5.60 3.94
CA GLU A 36 8.65 4.77 3.67
C GLU A 36 9.91 5.44 4.19
N ASP A 37 10.66 4.71 5.00
CA ASP A 37 12.04 5.00 5.38
C ASP A 37 12.99 4.25 4.43
N GLU A 38 13.52 4.97 3.43
CA GLU A 38 14.44 4.39 2.44
C GLU A 38 15.76 3.91 3.09
N ASN A 39 16.19 4.55 4.17
CA ASN A 39 17.47 4.25 4.82
C ASN A 39 17.36 3.14 5.88
N HIS A 40 16.14 2.73 6.22
CA HIS A 40 15.86 1.72 7.25
C HIS A 40 16.50 2.13 8.59
N GLU A 41 16.35 3.40 9.00
CA GLU A 41 16.87 3.89 10.28
C GLU A 41 15.82 3.76 11.41
N SER A 42 14.55 3.54 11.04
CA SER A 42 13.43 3.51 11.98
C SER A 42 13.24 2.17 12.67
N SER A 43 12.68 2.24 13.89
CA SER A 43 12.37 1.10 14.75
C SER A 43 10.88 0.98 14.99
N CYS A 44 10.33 -0.21 14.80
CA CYS A 44 8.92 -0.52 15.09
C CYS A 44 8.60 -0.35 16.58
N ILE A 45 7.34 -0.07 16.94
CA ILE A 45 6.84 -0.07 18.32
C ILE A 45 7.11 -1.36 19.11
N CYS A 46 7.38 -2.47 18.42
CA CYS A 46 7.75 -3.73 19.06
C CYS A 46 9.22 -3.74 19.53
N GLY A 47 10.04 -2.78 19.07
CA GLY A 47 11.48 -2.67 19.28
C GLY A 47 12.33 -3.22 18.14
N LYS A 48 11.74 -3.72 17.04
CA LYS A 48 12.50 -4.21 15.89
C LYS A 48 13.02 -3.04 15.04
N GLU A 49 14.34 -2.93 14.97
CA GLU A 49 15.06 -1.93 14.18
C GLU A 49 15.05 -2.25 12.67
N ASN A 50 15.46 -1.26 11.88
CA ASN A 50 15.66 -1.31 10.43
C ASN A 50 14.41 -1.67 9.63
N ILE A 51 13.28 -1.08 9.99
CA ILE A 51 12.03 -1.25 9.23
C ILE A 51 11.90 -0.20 8.12
N ARG A 52 11.40 -0.65 6.96
CA ARG A 52 11.24 0.19 5.76
C ARG A 52 9.89 0.89 5.71
N TYR A 53 8.80 0.13 5.85
CA TYR A 53 7.45 0.67 5.76
C TYR A 53 6.93 0.96 7.17
N LEU A 54 6.67 2.24 7.43
CA LEU A 54 6.26 2.77 8.72
C LEU A 54 4.76 3.05 8.65
N PHE A 55 3.96 2.08 9.07
CA PHE A 55 2.52 2.27 9.11
C PHE A 55 2.14 3.05 10.37
N THR A 56 1.13 3.89 10.24
CA THR A 56 0.30 4.40 11.32
C THR A 56 -0.99 3.59 11.32
N ILE A 57 -1.30 2.94 12.42
CA ILE A 57 -2.63 2.34 12.63
C ILE A 57 -3.38 3.11 13.70
N LYS A 58 -4.69 3.23 13.52
CA LYS A 58 -5.58 4.02 14.37
C LYS A 58 -6.68 3.15 14.94
N ASN A 59 -6.92 3.29 16.23
CA ASN A 59 -8.00 2.62 16.92
C ASN A 59 -9.32 3.33 16.62
N ILE A 60 -10.28 2.64 16.03
CA ILE A 60 -11.56 3.24 15.60
C ILE A 60 -12.47 3.60 16.78
N ASN A 61 -12.29 2.94 17.94
CA ASN A 61 -13.15 3.11 19.10
C ASN A 61 -12.69 4.25 20.03
N ASN A 62 -11.39 4.52 20.11
CA ASN A 62 -10.84 5.53 21.02
C ASN A 62 -9.87 6.54 20.36
N GLN A 63 -9.64 6.43 19.06
CA GLN A 63 -8.79 7.31 18.26
C GLN A 63 -7.29 7.28 18.60
N ASN A 64 -6.83 6.40 19.50
CA ASN A 64 -5.41 6.21 19.76
C ASN A 64 -4.69 5.74 18.49
N THR A 65 -3.43 6.13 18.34
CA THR A 65 -2.59 5.71 17.21
C THR A 65 -1.40 4.90 17.68
N LEU A 66 -0.91 4.03 16.79
CA LEU A 66 0.35 3.31 16.92
C LEU A 66 1.22 3.63 15.71
N PHE A 67 2.38 4.21 15.99
CA PHE A 67 3.37 4.55 14.97
C PHE A 67 4.79 4.52 15.57
N PRO A 68 5.80 4.08 14.82
CA PRO A 68 5.68 3.33 13.56
C PRO A 68 5.43 1.84 13.84
N ILE A 69 4.48 1.23 13.13
CA ILE A 69 4.30 -0.24 13.13
C ILE A 69 4.74 -0.82 11.79
N GLY A 70 5.61 -1.84 11.84
CA GLY A 70 6.08 -2.53 10.63
C GLY A 70 5.07 -3.57 10.11
N SER A 71 5.13 -3.87 8.81
CA SER A 71 4.23 -4.84 8.16
C SER A 71 4.24 -6.23 8.81
N SER A 72 5.40 -6.69 9.31
CA SER A 72 5.51 -7.96 10.05
C SER A 72 4.79 -7.96 11.39
N CYS A 73 4.58 -6.80 12.01
CA CYS A 73 3.81 -6.68 13.25
C CYS A 73 2.31 -6.59 12.97
N ILE A 74 1.89 -5.88 11.93
CA ILE A 74 0.50 -5.91 11.45
C ILE A 74 0.08 -7.34 11.11
N LYS A 75 0.95 -8.13 10.46
CA LYS A 75 0.67 -9.54 10.14
C LYS A 75 0.31 -10.42 11.33
N LYS A 76 0.80 -10.08 12.53
CA LYS A 76 0.48 -10.82 13.76
C LYS A 76 -0.93 -10.56 14.28
N PHE A 77 -1.64 -9.57 13.74
CA PHE A 77 -3.04 -9.32 14.07
C PHE A 77 -3.94 -10.39 13.43
N GLU A 78 -3.39 -11.20 12.50
CA GLU A 78 -4.09 -12.30 11.83
C GLU A 78 -5.38 -11.86 11.13
N ARG A 79 -5.38 -10.59 10.69
CA ARG A 79 -6.46 -9.94 9.99
C ARG A 79 -6.16 -9.85 8.50
N GLU A 80 -6.98 -10.53 7.70
CA GLU A 80 -6.79 -10.64 6.25
C GLU A 80 -6.84 -9.26 5.57
N ASP A 81 -7.80 -8.43 5.95
CA ASP A 81 -7.98 -7.07 5.44
C ASP A 81 -6.75 -6.17 5.68
N LEU A 82 -6.19 -6.16 6.90
CA LEU A 82 -4.97 -5.40 7.20
C LEU A 82 -3.76 -5.95 6.44
N ASN A 83 -3.65 -7.27 6.32
CA ASN A 83 -2.57 -7.92 5.58
C ASN A 83 -2.61 -7.55 4.11
N GLU A 84 -3.80 -7.53 3.52
CA GLU A 84 -4.00 -7.13 2.13
C GLU A 84 -3.63 -5.67 1.89
N LEU A 85 -4.12 -4.77 2.73
CA LEU A 85 -3.86 -3.34 2.60
C LEU A 85 -2.37 -3.02 2.80
N THR A 86 -1.71 -3.73 3.71
CA THR A 86 -0.25 -3.66 3.87
C THR A 86 0.46 -4.03 2.56
N LEU A 87 0.11 -5.16 1.93
CA LEU A 87 0.72 -5.60 0.67
C LEU A 87 0.43 -4.64 -0.49
N VAL A 88 -0.76 -4.04 -0.54
CA VAL A 88 -1.12 -3.02 -1.54
C VAL A 88 -0.21 -1.81 -1.39
N ASN A 89 -0.03 -1.31 -0.16
CA ASN A 89 0.84 -0.17 0.13
C ASN A 89 2.31 -0.43 -0.22
N GLU A 90 2.87 -1.58 0.16
CA GLU A 90 4.23 -1.96 -0.23
C GLU A 90 4.40 -1.98 -1.76
N LYS A 91 3.37 -2.44 -2.49
CA LYS A 91 3.38 -2.49 -3.95
C LYS A 91 3.20 -1.11 -4.60
N LEU A 92 2.45 -0.20 -3.97
CA LEU A 92 2.35 1.21 -4.37
C LEU A 92 3.73 1.88 -4.32
N PHE A 93 4.47 1.77 -3.21
CA PHE A 93 5.84 2.31 -3.11
C PHE A 93 6.78 1.70 -4.15
N LYS A 94 6.73 0.37 -4.35
CA LYS A 94 7.52 -0.29 -5.40
C LYS A 94 7.24 0.29 -6.79
N LEU A 95 5.96 0.50 -7.12
CA LEU A 95 5.56 1.08 -8.40
C LEU A 95 5.98 2.56 -8.50
N PHE A 96 5.83 3.32 -7.42
CA PHE A 96 6.26 4.71 -7.32
C PHE A 96 7.76 4.86 -7.57
N HIS A 97 8.61 4.01 -6.98
CA HIS A 97 10.05 4.02 -7.25
C HIS A 97 10.39 3.72 -8.71
N ALA A 98 9.69 2.75 -9.32
CA ALA A 98 9.87 2.47 -10.74
C ALA A 98 9.48 3.68 -11.61
N VAL A 99 8.42 4.40 -11.23
CA VAL A 99 8.02 5.65 -11.89
C VAL A 99 9.09 6.74 -11.73
N LYS A 100 9.61 6.94 -10.51
CA LYS A 100 10.66 7.95 -10.22
C LYS A 100 11.97 7.64 -10.95
N ALA A 101 12.32 6.37 -11.08
CA ALA A 101 13.50 5.92 -11.82
C ALA A 101 13.31 5.94 -13.35
N ASN A 102 12.16 6.40 -13.87
CA ASN A 102 11.79 6.31 -15.28
C ASN A 102 11.98 4.90 -15.86
N ALA A 103 11.75 3.87 -15.04
CA ALA A 103 11.88 2.49 -15.46
C ALA A 103 10.80 2.13 -16.49
N PHE A 104 11.09 1.14 -17.34
CA PHE A 104 10.07 0.56 -18.20
C PHE A 104 9.09 -0.27 -17.36
N ILE A 105 7.87 0.25 -17.19
CA ILE A 105 6.82 -0.37 -16.38
C ILE A 105 5.88 -1.16 -17.28
N THR A 106 5.82 -2.46 -17.02
CA THR A 106 4.94 -3.43 -17.67
C THR A 106 3.74 -3.76 -16.78
N LEU A 107 2.59 -4.07 -17.39
CA LEU A 107 1.38 -4.50 -16.68
C LEU A 107 1.47 -5.99 -16.32
N ASP A 108 2.32 -6.31 -15.34
CA ASP A 108 2.56 -7.68 -14.89
C ASP A 108 2.65 -7.78 -13.36
N SER A 109 2.90 -8.99 -12.84
CA SER A 109 2.95 -9.26 -11.40
C SER A 109 4.14 -8.60 -10.68
N LYS A 110 5.18 -8.14 -11.41
CA LYS A 110 6.31 -7.42 -10.83
C LYS A 110 5.85 -6.10 -10.21
N TYR A 111 4.95 -5.41 -10.90
CA TYR A 111 4.49 -4.06 -10.55
C TYR A 111 3.03 -4.01 -10.12
N PHE A 112 2.17 -4.85 -10.69
CA PHE A 112 0.73 -4.79 -10.49
C PHE A 112 0.16 -6.04 -9.80
N SER A 113 -1.01 -5.89 -9.21
CA SER A 113 -1.88 -6.97 -8.75
C SER A 113 -3.33 -6.54 -8.96
N ARG A 114 -4.27 -7.50 -8.95
CA ARG A 114 -5.71 -7.18 -9.04
C ARG A 114 -6.15 -6.24 -7.91
N LYS A 115 -5.69 -6.53 -6.68
CA LYS A 115 -5.97 -5.73 -5.49
C LYS A 115 -5.39 -4.32 -5.59
N LEU A 116 -4.16 -4.17 -6.12
CA LEU A 116 -3.57 -2.86 -6.35
C LEU A 116 -4.34 -2.07 -7.42
N LEU A 117 -4.72 -2.69 -8.53
CA LEU A 117 -5.53 -2.04 -9.57
C LEU A 117 -6.89 -1.59 -9.01
N LYS A 118 -7.56 -2.45 -8.22
CA LYS A 118 -8.83 -2.11 -7.56
C LYS A 118 -8.66 -0.97 -6.56
N TYR A 119 -7.63 -1.02 -5.73
CA TYR A 119 -7.31 0.05 -4.78
C TYR A 119 -7.11 1.39 -5.50
N MET A 120 -6.26 1.44 -6.53
CA MET A 120 -6.03 2.66 -7.30
C MET A 120 -7.33 3.17 -7.94
N PHE A 121 -8.19 2.27 -8.42
CA PHE A 121 -9.50 2.63 -8.95
C PHE A 121 -10.41 3.25 -7.89
N ASP A 122 -10.51 2.64 -6.72
CA ASP A 122 -11.32 3.14 -5.60
C ASP A 122 -10.83 4.50 -5.08
N GLN A 123 -9.54 4.78 -5.24
CA GLN A 123 -8.91 6.08 -4.92
C GLN A 123 -8.94 7.08 -6.09
N GLY A 124 -9.63 6.78 -7.19
CA GLY A 124 -9.83 7.72 -8.30
C GLY A 124 -8.64 7.86 -9.26
N ALA A 125 -7.71 6.89 -9.31
CA ALA A 125 -6.53 6.95 -10.17
C ALA A 125 -6.84 6.84 -11.68
N PHE A 126 -8.08 6.51 -12.07
CA PHE A 126 -8.52 6.41 -13.46
C PHE A 126 -9.56 7.50 -13.76
N PRO A 127 -9.14 8.71 -14.19
CA PRO A 127 -10.07 9.81 -14.40
C PRO A 127 -10.88 9.68 -15.69
N PRO A 128 -12.10 10.22 -15.75
CA PRO A 128 -12.87 10.32 -16.98
C PRO A 128 -12.16 11.23 -18.00
N ASN A 129 -12.07 10.78 -19.25
CA ASN A 129 -11.47 11.52 -20.35
C ASN A 129 -12.07 11.13 -21.71
N GLN A 130 -11.78 11.87 -22.77
CA GLN A 130 -12.34 11.59 -24.11
C GLN A 130 -12.03 10.17 -24.62
N TYR A 131 -10.88 9.59 -24.27
CA TYR A 131 -10.45 8.27 -24.73
C TYR A 131 -11.15 7.10 -24.01
N ASN A 132 -11.72 7.36 -22.83
CA ASN A 132 -12.56 6.41 -22.09
C ASN A 132 -14.06 6.80 -22.10
N LYS A 133 -14.46 7.68 -23.03
CA LYS A 133 -15.83 8.21 -23.15
C LYS A 133 -16.32 8.81 -21.82
N TYR A 134 -15.45 9.54 -21.15
CA TYR A 134 -15.69 10.20 -19.87
C TYR A 134 -16.16 9.24 -18.77
N ASN A 135 -15.64 8.00 -18.79
CA ASN A 135 -15.91 6.99 -17.77
C ASN A 135 -14.60 6.27 -17.42
N GLY A 136 -14.05 6.59 -16.25
CA GLY A 136 -12.81 6.03 -15.71
C GLY A 136 -12.83 4.50 -15.53
N ASP A 137 -14.01 3.94 -15.22
CA ASP A 137 -14.21 2.51 -15.03
C ASP A 137 -13.75 1.72 -16.26
N LYS A 138 -13.93 2.28 -17.47
CA LYS A 138 -13.50 1.62 -18.71
C LYS A 138 -12.00 1.44 -18.81
N ASP A 139 -11.22 2.34 -18.22
CA ASP A 139 -9.76 2.18 -18.17
C ASP A 139 -9.35 1.20 -17.07
N TYR A 140 -10.01 1.22 -15.91
CA TYR A 140 -9.82 0.20 -14.88
C TYR A 140 -10.15 -1.22 -15.39
N GLU A 141 -11.34 -1.42 -15.96
CA GLU A 141 -11.80 -2.68 -16.55
C GLU A 141 -10.86 -3.16 -17.64
N PHE A 142 -10.40 -2.24 -18.51
CA PHE A 142 -9.42 -2.55 -19.54
C PHE A 142 -8.11 -3.04 -18.92
N MET A 143 -7.55 -2.31 -17.95
CA MET A 143 -6.30 -2.70 -17.27
C MET A 143 -6.45 -4.03 -16.55
N LEU A 144 -7.56 -4.27 -15.85
CA LEU A 144 -7.84 -5.53 -15.20
C LEU A 144 -7.95 -6.69 -16.21
N LYS A 145 -8.64 -6.48 -17.33
CA LYS A 145 -8.73 -7.46 -18.42
C LYS A 145 -7.35 -7.78 -19.00
N MET A 146 -6.52 -6.77 -19.26
CA MET A 146 -5.18 -6.96 -19.79
C MET A 146 -4.27 -7.69 -18.80
N PHE A 147 -4.33 -7.34 -17.51
CA PHE A 147 -3.58 -8.03 -16.46
C PHE A 147 -3.95 -9.51 -16.31
N ASN A 148 -5.20 -9.86 -16.61
CA ASN A 148 -5.70 -11.24 -16.56
C ASN A 148 -5.53 -12.02 -17.88
N MET A 149 -5.02 -11.37 -18.92
CA MET A 149 -4.87 -11.99 -20.24
C MET A 149 -3.81 -13.11 -20.18
N ARG A 150 -4.11 -14.25 -20.80
CA ARG A 150 -3.17 -15.39 -20.91
C ARG A 150 -2.21 -15.29 -22.11
N GLY A 151 -2.56 -14.49 -23.12
CA GLY A 151 -1.75 -14.22 -24.31
C GLY A 151 -1.11 -12.84 -24.28
N GLU A 152 -0.35 -12.52 -25.33
CA GLU A 152 0.29 -11.21 -25.48
C GLU A 152 -0.73 -10.16 -25.94
N PRO A 153 -0.76 -8.97 -25.31
CA PRO A 153 -1.56 -7.86 -25.80
C PRO A 153 -1.09 -7.41 -27.19
N SER A 154 -2.02 -7.05 -28.06
CA SER A 154 -1.69 -6.46 -29.36
C SER A 154 -0.98 -5.11 -29.20
N GLU A 155 -0.32 -4.63 -30.26
CA GLU A 155 0.37 -3.33 -30.22
C GLU A 155 -0.55 -2.17 -29.78
N ASN A 156 -1.80 -2.17 -30.23
CA ASN A 156 -2.77 -1.15 -29.83
C ASN A 156 -3.14 -1.27 -28.35
N GLN A 157 -3.26 -2.50 -27.82
CA GLN A 157 -3.47 -2.72 -26.40
C GLN A 157 -2.26 -2.28 -25.57
N LEU A 158 -1.03 -2.59 -26.02
CA LEU A 158 0.20 -2.12 -25.38
C LEU A 158 0.29 -0.59 -25.37
N LYS A 159 -0.06 0.08 -26.47
CA LYS A 159 -0.13 1.55 -26.55
C LYS A 159 -1.13 2.10 -25.52
N LYS A 160 -2.33 1.50 -25.41
CA LYS A 160 -3.33 1.91 -24.41
C LYS A 160 -2.86 1.68 -22.97
N ILE A 161 -2.27 0.51 -22.67
CA ILE A 161 -1.68 0.20 -21.35
C ILE A 161 -0.65 1.27 -20.97
N ARG A 162 0.29 1.57 -21.87
CA ARG A 162 1.32 2.59 -21.63
C ARG A 162 0.71 3.98 -21.42
N ALA A 163 -0.28 4.36 -22.21
CA ALA A 163 -0.96 5.64 -22.06
C ALA A 163 -1.64 5.77 -20.69
N ILE A 164 -2.33 4.73 -20.19
CA ILE A 164 -2.95 4.74 -18.87
C ILE A 164 -1.89 4.83 -17.76
N ILE A 165 -0.81 4.05 -17.87
CA ILE A 165 0.28 4.10 -16.87
C ILE A 165 0.88 5.51 -16.80
N LEU A 166 1.14 6.14 -17.94
CA LEU A 166 1.81 7.45 -18.00
C LEU A 166 0.88 8.62 -17.63
N ASN A 167 -0.37 8.58 -18.07
CA ASN A 167 -1.27 9.74 -17.98
C ASN A 167 -2.24 9.65 -16.78
N SER A 168 -2.42 8.48 -16.19
CA SER A 168 -3.36 8.26 -15.08
C SER A 168 -2.62 7.78 -13.83
N ILE A 169 -1.94 6.64 -13.91
CA ILE A 169 -1.32 6.00 -12.74
C ILE A 169 -0.09 6.78 -12.24
N LYS A 170 0.80 7.23 -13.13
CA LYS A 170 1.99 7.99 -12.74
C LYS A 170 1.65 9.31 -12.01
N PRO A 171 0.76 10.17 -12.52
CA PRO A 171 0.33 11.38 -11.80
C PRO A 171 -0.27 11.07 -10.43
N TYR A 172 -1.15 10.06 -10.36
CA TYR A 172 -1.75 9.60 -9.10
C TYR A 172 -0.69 9.20 -8.07
N LEU A 173 0.29 8.36 -8.46
CA LEU A 173 1.34 7.91 -7.55
C LEU A 173 2.23 9.06 -7.07
N ILE A 174 2.55 10.01 -7.96
CA ILE A 174 3.32 11.19 -7.57
C ILE A 174 2.54 12.01 -6.56
N GLN A 175 1.27 12.31 -6.83
CA GLN A 175 0.43 13.06 -5.89
C GLN A 175 0.30 12.35 -4.53
N LEU A 176 0.16 11.02 -4.54
CA LEU A 176 -0.08 10.25 -3.32
C LEU A 176 1.18 10.09 -2.45
N LEU A 177 2.35 9.86 -3.06
CA LEU A 177 3.54 9.34 -2.36
C LEU A 177 4.77 10.24 -2.40
N ASN A 178 4.74 11.37 -3.15
CA ASN A 178 5.93 12.21 -3.27
C ASN A 178 6.48 12.69 -1.92
N ASP A 179 5.58 12.95 -0.97
CA ASP A 179 5.93 13.45 0.36
C ASP A 179 5.88 12.35 1.44
N LYS A 180 5.70 11.08 1.03
CA LYS A 180 5.62 9.91 1.93
C LYS A 180 6.90 9.08 1.94
N VAL A 181 7.96 9.57 1.32
CA VAL A 181 9.28 8.96 1.36
C VAL A 181 10.18 9.83 2.22
N ALA A 182 10.47 9.35 3.44
CA ALA A 182 11.40 10.01 4.33
C ALA A 182 12.83 9.82 3.80
N LYS A 183 13.42 10.92 3.34
CA LYS A 183 14.84 11.00 2.97
C LYS A 183 15.58 11.77 4.05
N LYS A 184 16.84 11.41 4.27
CA LYS A 184 17.73 12.20 5.13
C LYS A 184 17.84 13.61 4.55
N SER A 185 17.43 14.62 5.32
CA SER A 185 17.88 15.98 5.10
C SER A 185 19.37 16.00 5.44
N PHE A 186 20.22 16.21 4.44
CA PHE A 186 21.65 16.47 4.64
C PHE A 186 21.86 17.91 5.12
#